data_AF-A0A0C7P5J2-F1
#
_entry.id   AF-A0A0C7P5J2-F1
#
_cell.length_a   1.000
_cell.length_b   1.000
_cell.length_c   1.000
_cell.angle_alpha   90.00
_cell.angle_beta   90.00
_cell.angle_gamma   90.00
#
_symmetry.space_group_name_H-M   'P 1'
#
loop_
_entity.id
_entity.type
_entity.pdbx_description
1 polymer ?
#
loop_
_entity_poly.entity_id
_entity_poly.type
_entity_poly.pdbx_seq_one_letter_code
_entity_poly.pdbx_strand_id
1 'polypeptide(L)'
;MTINKINPVVKTSFLIIIFYLLFIISRTFRIAPSIISMLMPFGILFLKKGYSVIYSVVLIILINISGFVVESIGIFLLFMVPVLIYNTFQKKVVRHSLITIFSVTSFFIMYYFFGYLLHDFFLRNNLTWLLLLLYIVFANLYGFLLNRLKKEIENFVKKEEYK
;
A
#
# COMPACT_ATOMS: atom_id res chain seq x y z
N MET A 1 -22.89 -7.51 -13.19
CA MET A 1 -22.57 -8.98 -13.11
C MET A 1 -21.73 -9.23 -11.85
N THR A 2 -22.18 -10.06 -10.92
CA THR A 2 -21.62 -10.16 -9.54
C THR A 2 -20.14 -10.57 -9.50
N ILE A 3 -19.25 -9.58 -9.31
CA ILE A 3 -17.79 -9.73 -9.09
C ILE A 3 -17.46 -10.72 -7.94
N ASN A 4 -18.42 -11.02 -7.06
CA ASN A 4 -18.26 -11.96 -5.95
C ASN A 4 -18.23 -13.46 -6.34
N LYS A 5 -18.54 -13.83 -7.59
CA LYS A 5 -18.45 -15.23 -8.07
C LYS A 5 -17.17 -15.57 -8.85
N ILE A 6 -16.29 -14.61 -9.06
CA ILE A 6 -15.03 -14.83 -9.78
C ILE A 6 -14.09 -15.65 -8.89
N ASN A 7 -13.43 -16.65 -9.48
CA ASN A 7 -12.42 -17.46 -8.79
C ASN A 7 -11.39 -16.53 -8.10
N PRO A 8 -11.14 -16.69 -6.78
CA PRO A 8 -10.26 -15.80 -6.03
C PRO A 8 -8.84 -15.74 -6.59
N VAL A 9 -8.37 -16.81 -7.23
CA VAL A 9 -7.08 -16.83 -7.95
C VAL A 9 -7.10 -15.85 -9.11
N VAL A 10 -8.13 -15.95 -9.97
CA VAL A 10 -8.30 -15.07 -11.14
C VAL A 10 -8.41 -13.61 -10.72
N LYS A 11 -9.20 -13.32 -9.67
CA LYS A 11 -9.33 -11.97 -9.13
C LYS A 11 -7.98 -11.43 -8.64
N THR A 12 -7.19 -12.26 -7.97
CA THR A 12 -5.85 -11.88 -7.48
C THR A 12 -4.91 -11.58 -8.64
N SER A 13 -4.83 -12.48 -9.63
CA SER A 13 -4.00 -12.29 -10.82
C SER A 13 -4.38 -11.02 -11.58
N PHE A 14 -5.67 -10.77 -11.75
CA PHE A 14 -6.16 -9.56 -12.42
C PHE A 14 -5.73 -8.27 -11.71
N LEU A 15 -5.86 -8.23 -10.38
CA LEU A 15 -5.40 -7.08 -9.59
C LEU A 15 -3.88 -6.92 -9.66
N ILE A 16 -3.11 -8.02 -9.61
CA ILE A 16 -1.64 -7.95 -9.78
C ILE A 16 -1.30 -7.31 -11.12
N ILE A 17 -1.88 -7.80 -12.21
CA ILE A 17 -1.62 -7.31 -13.56
C ILE A 17 -1.95 -5.82 -13.68
N ILE A 18 -3.14 -5.41 -13.22
CA ILE A 18 -3.54 -4.00 -13.30
C ILE A 18 -2.58 -3.09 -12.54
N PHE A 19 -2.31 -3.39 -11.27
CA PHE A 19 -1.47 -2.51 -10.45
C PHE A 19 -0.01 -2.52 -10.90
N TYR A 20 0.50 -3.67 -11.37
CA TYR A 20 1.83 -3.75 -11.94
C TYR A 20 1.96 -2.95 -13.24
N LEU A 21 1.01 -3.08 -14.17
CA LEU A 21 1.01 -2.28 -15.40
C LEU A 21 0.88 -0.79 -15.11
N LEU A 22 -0.02 -0.40 -14.21
CA LEU A 22 -0.16 0.98 -13.75
C LEU A 22 1.17 1.51 -13.20
N PHE A 23 1.85 0.72 -12.37
CA PHE A 23 3.16 1.09 -11.85
C PHE A 23 4.20 1.28 -12.96
N ILE A 24 4.37 0.31 -13.86
CA ILE A 24 5.37 0.40 -14.94
C ILE A 24 5.08 1.59 -15.86
N ILE A 25 3.84 1.78 -16.31
CA ILE A 25 3.45 2.91 -17.15
C ILE A 25 3.74 4.23 -16.43
N SER A 26 3.32 4.35 -15.17
CA SER A 26 3.56 5.53 -14.36
C SER A 26 5.03 5.88 -14.21
N ARG A 27 5.88 4.87 -14.02
CA ARG A 27 7.33 5.05 -13.87
C ARG A 27 7.99 5.41 -15.19
N THR A 28 7.63 4.74 -16.28
CA THR A 28 8.19 4.98 -17.61
C THR A 28 7.81 6.36 -18.13
N PHE A 29 6.54 6.74 -18.03
CA PHE A 29 6.04 8.03 -18.50
C PHE A 29 6.17 9.16 -17.46
N ARG A 30 6.67 8.86 -16.26
CA ARG A 30 6.79 9.80 -15.13
C ARG A 30 5.46 10.47 -14.74
N ILE A 31 4.34 9.77 -14.97
CA ILE A 31 3.00 10.26 -14.64
C ILE A 31 2.67 9.86 -13.21
N ALA A 32 2.77 10.80 -12.28
CA ALA A 32 2.42 10.61 -10.87
C ALA A 32 2.95 9.31 -10.21
N PRO A 33 4.26 9.00 -10.34
CA PRO A 33 4.86 7.73 -9.88
C PRO A 33 4.66 7.46 -8.40
N SER A 34 4.76 8.49 -7.55
CA SER A 34 4.54 8.37 -6.11
C SER A 34 3.09 8.09 -5.74
N ILE A 35 2.13 8.68 -6.47
CA ILE A 35 0.70 8.48 -6.23
C ILE A 35 0.33 7.03 -6.54
N ILE A 36 0.82 6.49 -7.65
CA ILE A 36 0.54 5.11 -8.03
C ILE A 36 1.19 4.13 -7.05
N SER A 37 2.41 4.39 -6.59
CA SER A 37 3.03 3.65 -5.48
C SER A 37 2.16 3.62 -4.22
N MET A 38 1.56 4.75 -3.86
CA MET A 38 0.64 4.87 -2.73
C MET A 38 -0.76 4.30 -3.02
N LEU A 39 -1.11 3.96 -4.25
CA LEU A 39 -2.38 3.29 -4.57
C LEU A 39 -2.23 1.77 -4.67
N MET A 40 -1.03 1.24 -4.84
CA MET A 40 -0.82 -0.21 -4.95
C MET A 40 -1.44 -1.04 -3.81
N PRO A 41 -1.35 -0.64 -2.53
CA PRO A 41 -1.98 -1.40 -1.46
C PRO A 41 -3.51 -1.48 -1.56
N PHE A 42 -4.15 -0.67 -2.40
CA PHE A 42 -5.61 -0.68 -2.58
C PHE A 42 -6.13 -2.07 -3.00
N GLY A 43 -5.37 -2.82 -3.81
CA GLY A 43 -5.72 -4.18 -4.22
C GLY A 43 -5.94 -5.15 -3.04
N ILE A 44 -5.23 -4.94 -1.91
CA ILE A 44 -5.37 -5.78 -0.70
C ILE A 44 -6.80 -5.79 -0.18
N LEU A 45 -7.52 -4.65 -0.25
CA LEU A 45 -8.87 -4.49 0.30
C LEU A 45 -9.95 -5.24 -0.48
N PHE A 46 -9.64 -5.73 -1.69
CA PHE A 46 -10.57 -6.50 -2.51
C PHE A 46 -10.39 -8.01 -2.37
N LEU A 47 -9.40 -8.45 -1.59
CA LEU A 47 -8.98 -9.84 -1.49
C LEU A 47 -9.21 -10.40 -0.08
N LYS A 48 -9.40 -11.72 0.00
CA LYS A 48 -9.39 -12.45 1.27
C LYS A 48 -7.96 -12.50 1.81
N LYS A 49 -7.80 -12.62 3.13
CA LYS A 49 -6.52 -12.57 3.85
C LYS A 49 -5.36 -13.30 3.16
N GLY A 50 -5.52 -14.58 2.83
CA GLY A 50 -4.46 -15.36 2.17
C GLY A 50 -4.07 -14.82 0.79
N TYR A 51 -5.06 -14.41 -0.01
CA TYR A 51 -4.84 -13.84 -1.34
C TYR A 51 -4.27 -12.41 -1.27
N SER A 52 -4.55 -11.65 -0.22
CA SER A 52 -3.91 -10.34 0.01
C SER A 52 -2.40 -10.46 0.23
N VAL A 53 -1.95 -11.51 0.93
CA VAL A 53 -0.52 -11.79 1.11
C VAL A 53 0.12 -12.19 -0.20
N ILE A 54 -0.50 -13.10 -0.95
CA ILE A 54 -0.03 -13.51 -2.30
C ILE A 54 0.09 -12.29 -3.22
N TYR A 55 -0.95 -11.46 -3.26
CA TYR A 55 -0.95 -10.20 -4.02
C TYR A 55 0.27 -9.33 -3.68
N SER A 56 0.52 -9.12 -2.39
CA SER A 56 1.61 -8.24 -1.93
C SER A 56 2.98 -8.81 -2.33
N VAL A 57 3.22 -10.09 -2.05
CA VAL A 57 4.50 -10.76 -2.33
C VAL A 57 4.80 -10.79 -3.83
N VAL A 58 3.84 -11.22 -4.65
CA VAL A 58 4.04 -11.31 -6.11
C VAL A 58 4.29 -9.93 -6.70
N LEU A 59 3.56 -8.91 -6.25
CA LEU A 59 3.70 -7.56 -6.79
C LEU A 59 5.08 -6.97 -6.47
N ILE A 60 5.61 -7.21 -5.26
CA ILE A 60 6.98 -6.79 -4.90
C ILE A 60 8.01 -7.49 -5.77
N ILE A 61 7.87 -8.81 -5.96
CA ILE A 61 8.79 -9.59 -6.78
C ILE A 61 8.82 -9.04 -8.20
N LEU A 62 7.66 -8.76 -8.79
CA LEU A 62 7.56 -8.17 -10.12
C LEU A 62 8.27 -6.81 -10.19
N ILE A 63 7.99 -5.90 -9.27
CA ILE A 63 8.65 -4.58 -9.21
C ILE A 63 10.17 -4.71 -9.07
N ASN A 64 10.62 -5.65 -8.24
CA ASN A 64 12.02 -5.90 -7.98
C ASN A 64 12.75 -6.39 -9.24
N ILE A 65 12.17 -7.37 -9.95
CA ILE A 65 12.69 -7.91 -11.23
C ILE A 65 12.71 -6.82 -12.31
N SER A 66 11.80 -5.86 -12.27
CA SER A 66 11.80 -4.68 -13.17
C SER A 66 12.90 -3.65 -12.87
N GLY A 67 13.75 -3.88 -11.86
CA GLY A 67 14.87 -3.00 -11.50
C GLY A 67 14.55 -1.93 -10.45
N PHE A 68 13.33 -1.90 -9.90
CA PHE A 68 12.90 -0.90 -8.90
C PHE A 68 13.05 -1.43 -7.46
N VAL A 69 14.25 -1.90 -7.10
CA VAL A 69 14.50 -2.59 -5.83
C VAL A 69 14.17 -1.73 -4.61
N VAL A 70 14.73 -0.51 -4.52
CA VAL A 70 14.52 0.41 -3.38
C VAL A 70 13.05 0.73 -3.20
N GLU A 71 12.36 0.98 -4.30
CA GLU A 71 10.94 1.32 -4.29
C GLU A 71 10.08 0.12 -3.93
N SER A 72 10.41 -1.08 -4.41
CA SER A 72 9.71 -2.31 -4.01
C SER A 72 9.70 -2.50 -2.49
N ILE A 73 10.85 -2.28 -1.85
CA ILE A 73 11.01 -2.36 -0.39
C ILE A 73 10.23 -1.25 0.29
N GLY A 74 10.36 -0.01 -0.19
CA GLY A 74 9.64 1.13 0.36
C GLY A 74 8.13 0.98 0.26
N ILE A 75 7.61 0.57 -0.90
CA ILE A 75 6.19 0.32 -1.14
C ILE A 75 5.67 -0.74 -0.17
N PHE A 76 6.42 -1.82 -0.01
CA PHE A 76 6.01 -2.89 0.87
C PHE A 76 5.98 -2.47 2.33
N LEU A 77 7.12 -2.00 2.85
CA LEU A 77 7.29 -1.69 4.26
C LEU A 77 6.46 -0.50 4.69
N LEU A 78 6.39 0.54 3.86
CA LEU A 78 5.75 1.80 4.24
C LEU A 78 4.25 1.80 3.98
N PHE A 79 3.77 1.13 2.93
CA PHE A 79 2.37 1.21 2.52
C PHE A 79 1.62 -0.14 2.57
N MET A 80 2.17 -1.23 2.03
CA MET A 80 1.43 -2.52 2.03
C MET A 80 1.27 -3.14 3.41
N VAL A 81 2.31 -3.15 4.24
CA VAL A 81 2.25 -3.75 5.58
C VAL A 81 1.14 -3.14 6.45
N PRO A 82 1.02 -1.79 6.58
CA PRO A 82 -0.10 -1.18 7.31
C PRO A 82 -1.47 -1.62 6.81
N VAL A 83 -1.65 -1.74 5.48
CA VAL A 83 -2.93 -2.12 4.87
C VAL A 83 -3.22 -3.62 5.03
N LEU A 84 -2.20 -4.48 4.99
CA LEU A 84 -2.32 -5.91 5.30
C LEU A 84 -2.79 -6.12 6.74
N ILE A 85 -2.17 -5.42 7.69
CA ILE A 85 -2.58 -5.47 9.10
C ILE A 85 -4.03 -4.95 9.23
N TYR A 86 -4.34 -3.85 8.54
CA TYR A 86 -5.68 -3.26 8.56
C TYR A 86 -6.77 -4.23 8.08
N ASN A 87 -6.50 -4.96 6.99
CA ASN A 87 -7.44 -5.94 6.41
C ASN A 87 -7.53 -7.25 7.22
N THR A 88 -6.46 -7.61 7.93
CA THR A 88 -6.35 -8.90 8.62
C THR A 88 -6.99 -8.88 10.02
N PHE A 89 -6.79 -7.81 10.78
CA PHE A 89 -7.18 -7.74 12.18
C PHE A 89 -8.46 -6.90 12.38
N GLN A 90 -9.51 -7.54 12.91
CA GLN A 90 -10.80 -6.88 13.15
C GLN A 90 -10.81 -6.03 14.43
N LYS A 91 -10.11 -6.48 15.50
CA LYS A 91 -10.06 -5.76 16.77
C LYS A 91 -9.28 -4.46 16.62
N LYS A 92 -9.97 -3.32 16.80
CA LYS A 92 -9.43 -1.97 16.61
C LYS A 92 -8.12 -1.73 17.36
N VAL A 93 -8.07 -2.06 18.65
CA VAL A 93 -6.89 -1.86 19.51
C VAL A 93 -5.68 -2.64 19.00
N VAL A 94 -5.88 -3.94 18.71
CA VAL A 94 -4.81 -4.82 18.18
C VAL A 94 -4.31 -4.30 16.84
N ARG A 95 -5.22 -3.92 15.94
CA ARG A 95 -4.89 -3.40 14.61
C ARG A 95 -4.02 -2.14 14.68
N HIS A 96 -4.42 -1.14 15.47
CA HIS A 96 -3.66 0.12 15.58
C HIS A 96 -2.32 -0.07 16.30
N SER A 97 -2.27 -0.95 17.30
CA SER A 97 -1.01 -1.28 17.98
C SER A 97 -0.03 -1.94 17.03
N LEU A 98 -0.48 -2.94 16.26
CA LEU A 98 0.34 -3.62 15.25
C LEU A 98 0.80 -2.67 14.15
N ILE A 99 -0.10 -1.84 13.60
CA ILE A 99 0.28 -0.84 12.59
C ILE A 99 1.37 0.08 13.15
N THR A 100 1.21 0.56 14.39
CA THR A 100 2.19 1.46 15.01
C THR A 100 3.55 0.79 15.20
N ILE A 101 3.58 -0.44 15.74
CA ILE A 101 4.83 -1.20 15.94
C ILE A 101 5.53 -1.44 14.60
N PHE A 102 4.79 -1.90 13.59
CA PHE A 102 5.35 -2.14 12.27
C PHE A 102 5.77 -0.85 11.57
N SER A 103 5.03 0.24 11.71
CA SER A 103 5.40 1.54 11.15
C SER A 103 6.69 2.08 11.77
N VAL A 104 6.85 1.99 13.09
CA VAL A 104 8.10 2.40 13.76
C VAL A 104 9.26 1.56 13.23
N THR A 105 9.10 0.24 13.17
CA THR A 105 10.13 -0.68 12.69
C THR A 105 10.48 -0.41 11.21
N SER A 106 9.46 -0.32 10.35
CA SER A 106 9.62 0.00 8.92
C SER A 106 10.31 1.33 8.70
N PHE A 107 9.97 2.37 9.48
CA PHE A 107 10.60 3.67 9.38
C PHE A 107 12.09 3.60 9.73
N PHE A 108 12.46 2.93 10.82
CA PHE A 108 13.87 2.79 11.19
C PHE A 108 14.67 1.94 10.19
N ILE A 109 14.08 0.87 9.64
CA ILE A 109 14.70 0.10 8.56
C ILE A 109 14.94 1.02 7.35
N MET A 110 13.91 1.74 6.91
CA MET A 110 14.04 2.66 5.78
C MET A 110 15.04 3.78 6.05
N TYR A 111 15.07 4.33 7.26
CA TYR A 111 16.02 5.36 7.65
C TYR A 111 17.46 4.85 7.67
N TYR A 112 17.69 3.64 8.19
CA TYR A 112 19.03 3.07 8.25
C TYR A 112 19.59 2.73 6.87
N PHE A 113 18.80 2.08 6.02
CA PHE A 113 19.26 1.65 4.69
C PHE A 113 19.17 2.74 3.62
N PHE A 114 18.19 3.64 3.72
CA PHE A 114 17.86 4.62 2.69
C PHE A 114 17.82 6.06 3.22
N GLY A 115 18.29 6.31 4.44
CA GLY A 115 18.30 7.65 5.03
C GLY A 115 19.15 8.65 4.26
N TYR A 116 20.14 8.19 3.48
CA TYR A 116 20.91 9.05 2.57
C TYR A 116 20.06 9.65 1.43
N LEU A 117 18.87 9.10 1.15
CA LEU A 117 17.92 9.66 0.20
C LEU A 117 17.05 10.77 0.82
N LEU A 118 17.06 10.92 2.15
CA LEU A 118 16.38 12.03 2.82
C LEU A 118 17.16 13.32 2.61
N HIS A 119 16.43 14.41 2.41
CA HIS A 119 17.04 15.72 2.26
C HIS A 119 17.76 16.15 3.54
N ASP A 120 18.99 16.67 3.41
CA ASP A 120 19.87 17.10 4.52
C ASP A 120 19.20 18.01 5.55
N PHE A 121 18.19 18.79 5.14
CA PHE A 121 17.39 19.63 6.04
C PHE A 121 16.77 18.82 7.20
N PHE A 122 16.28 17.62 6.91
CA PHE A 122 15.66 16.77 7.94
C PHE A 122 16.69 16.15 8.88
N LEU A 123 17.87 15.80 8.35
CA LEU A 123 18.96 15.21 9.10
C LEU A 123 19.62 16.22 10.05
N ARG A 124 19.86 17.45 9.60
CA ARG A 124 20.56 18.49 10.39
C ARG A 124 19.71 19.08 11.50
N ASN A 125 18.40 19.22 11.28
CA ASN A 125 17.50 19.88 12.24
C ASN A 125 16.83 18.92 13.23
N ASN A 126 17.26 17.65 13.27
CA ASN A 126 16.67 16.61 14.12
C ASN A 126 15.14 16.43 13.90
N LEU A 127 14.64 16.78 12.70
CA LEU A 127 13.23 16.73 12.33
C LEU A 127 12.77 15.32 11.95
N THR A 128 13.68 14.34 11.95
CA THR A 128 13.39 12.92 11.71
C THR A 128 12.30 12.37 12.65
N TRP A 129 12.27 12.84 13.90
CA TRP A 129 11.21 12.48 14.85
C TRP A 129 9.82 12.96 14.42
N LEU A 130 9.75 14.18 13.85
CA LEU A 130 8.50 14.73 13.33
C LEU A 130 8.01 13.94 12.11
N LEU A 131 8.92 13.54 11.22
CA LEU A 131 8.61 12.64 10.10
C LEU A 131 8.08 11.28 10.58
N LEU A 132 8.70 10.69 11.61
CA LEU A 132 8.24 9.44 12.20
C LEU A 132 6.82 9.58 12.76
N LEU A 133 6.54 10.65 13.52
CA LEU A 133 5.21 10.90 14.08
C LEU A 133 4.16 11.06 12.99
N LEU A 134 4.45 11.86 11.96
CA LEU A 134 3.56 12.03 10.80
C LEU A 134 3.32 10.70 10.09
N TYR A 135 4.37 9.88 9.92
CA TYR A 135 4.25 8.57 9.30
C TYR A 135 3.39 7.60 10.11
N ILE A 136 3.52 7.57 11.44
CA ILE A 136 2.69 6.74 12.32
C ILE A 136 1.22 7.13 12.22
N VAL A 137 0.93 8.44 12.25
CA VAL A 137 -0.43 8.96 12.10
C VAL A 137 -0.99 8.57 10.74
N PHE A 138 -0.21 8.81 9.68
CA PHE A 138 -0.55 8.44 8.32
C PHE A 138 -0.86 6.95 8.20
N ALA A 139 0.04 6.06 8.63
CA ALA A 139 -0.11 4.62 8.49
C ALA A 139 -1.38 4.09 9.20
N ASN A 140 -1.73 4.66 10.36
CA ASN A 140 -2.94 4.32 11.09
C ASN A 140 -4.23 4.76 10.39
N LEU A 141 -4.19 5.88 9.67
CA LEU A 141 -5.33 6.40 8.92
C LEU A 141 -5.44 5.81 7.51
N TYR A 142 -4.32 5.38 6.94
CA TYR A 142 -4.20 5.04 5.53
C TYR A 142 -5.11 3.89 5.11
N GLY A 143 -5.16 2.79 5.88
CA GLY A 143 -6.09 1.68 5.61
C GLY A 143 -7.57 2.10 5.67
N PHE A 144 -7.91 3.06 6.55
CA PHE A 144 -9.26 3.63 6.62
C PHE A 144 -9.58 4.49 5.40
N LEU A 145 -8.66 5.36 4.96
CA LEU A 145 -8.82 6.20 3.77
C LEU A 145 -9.05 5.35 2.52
N LEU A 146 -8.23 4.31 2.33
CA LEU A 146 -8.41 3.38 1.23
C LEU A 146 -9.75 2.63 1.31
N ASN A 147 -10.18 2.21 2.49
CA ASN A 147 -11.48 1.55 2.63
C ASN A 147 -12.66 2.50 2.35
N ARG A 148 -12.52 3.79 2.66
CA ARG A 148 -13.50 4.81 2.28
C ARG A 148 -13.55 4.98 0.76
N LEU A 149 -12.40 5.09 0.10
CA LEU A 149 -12.30 5.15 -1.35
C LEU A 149 -12.96 3.94 -2.02
N LYS A 150 -12.73 2.74 -1.50
CA LYS A 150 -13.38 1.52 -1.97
C LYS A 150 -14.91 1.62 -1.91
N LYS A 151 -15.46 2.08 -0.79
CA LYS A 151 -16.92 2.26 -0.63
C LYS A 151 -17.48 3.30 -1.60
N GLU A 152 -16.76 4.40 -1.81
CA GLU A 152 -17.17 5.43 -2.76
C GLU A 152 -17.22 4.86 -4.19
N ILE A 153 -16.19 4.12 -4.62
CA ILE A 153 -16.17 3.44 -5.93
C ILE A 153 -17.32 2.43 -6.05
N GLU A 154 -17.55 1.60 -5.02
CA GLU A 154 -18.66 0.64 -5.02
C GLU A 154 -20.03 1.32 -5.13
N ASN A 155 -20.19 2.49 -4.51
CA ASN A 155 -21.41 3.28 -4.60
C ASN A 155 -21.60 3.91 -5.99
N PHE A 156 -20.53 4.40 -6.61
CA PHE A 156 -20.57 4.93 -7.98
C PHE A 156 -21.00 3.85 -8.98
N VAL A 157 -20.36 2.67 -8.94
CA VAL A 157 -20.67 1.55 -9.85
C VAL A 157 -22.12 1.09 -9.66
N LYS A 158 -22.58 0.96 -8.42
CA LYS A 158 -23.98 0.59 -8.15
C LYS A 158 -24.95 1.63 -8.71
N LYS A 159 -24.67 2.92 -8.54
CA LYS A 159 -25.55 4.00 -9.03
C LYS A 159 -25.66 4.01 -10.55
N GLU A 160 -24.62 3.58 -11.27
CA GLU A 160 -24.65 3.42 -12.73
C GLU A 160 -25.38 2.15 -13.18
N GLU A 161 -25.35 1.05 -12.42
CA GLU A 161 -26.13 -0.17 -12.73
C GLU A 161 -27.66 0.03 -12.62
N TYR A 162 -28.14 1.11 -11.98
CA TYR A 162 -29.56 1.46 -11.83
C TYR A 162 -30.05 2.58 -12.76
N LYS A 163 -29.22 3.05 -13.70
CA LYS A 163 -29.61 3.98 -14.78
C LYS A 163 -29.72 3.25 -16.10
#